data_AF-A0A1H0EW01-F1
#
_entry.id   AF-A0A1H0EW01-F1
#
_cell.length_a   1.000
_cell.length_b   1.000
_cell.length_c   1.000
_cell.angle_alpha   90.00
_cell.angle_beta   90.00
_cell.angle_gamma   90.00
#
_symmetry.space_group_name_H-M   'P 1'
#
loop_
_entity.id
_entity.type
_entity.pdbx_description
1 polymer ?
#
loop_
_entity_poly.entity_id
_entity_poly.type
_entity_poly.pdbx_seq_one_letter_code
_entity_poly.pdbx_strand_id
1 'polypeptide(L)'
;MSWAETHARKAVLDAVLRRARQDPTAPPALDDIPDARRLFGTADGVLLALQQRWTTTLAARLDQAIESDTDPHEARSRLAAEQPVLRAVLDAGAARSAALRETQRGERRMVVSSTNFASHRTTVGAERR
;
A
#
# COMPACT_ATOMS: atom_id res chain seq x y z
N MET A 1 -19.63 -10.67 -1.46
CA MET A 1 -19.72 -9.20 -1.33
C MET A 1 -20.63 -8.67 -2.43
N SER A 2 -21.58 -7.82 -2.07
CA SER A 2 -22.36 -7.08 -3.06
C SER A 2 -21.57 -5.85 -3.54
N TRP A 3 -21.96 -5.29 -4.68
CA TRP A 3 -21.41 -4.03 -5.17
C TRP A 3 -21.53 -2.89 -4.14
N ALA A 4 -22.66 -2.83 -3.43
CA ALA A 4 -22.91 -1.86 -2.37
C ALA A 4 -21.91 -2.00 -1.21
N GLU A 5 -21.56 -3.23 -0.84
CA GLU A 5 -20.58 -3.50 0.22
C GLU A 5 -19.17 -3.05 -0.18
N THR A 6 -18.77 -3.31 -1.43
CA THR A 6 -17.49 -2.84 -1.98
C THR A 6 -17.40 -1.30 -1.93
N HIS A 7 -18.46 -0.61 -2.33
CA HIS A 7 -18.50 0.85 -2.25
C HIS A 7 -18.48 1.38 -0.81
N ALA A 8 -19.20 0.75 0.12
CA ALA A 8 -19.18 1.12 1.52
C ALA A 8 -17.78 0.95 2.14
N ARG A 9 -17.10 -0.17 1.84
CA ARG A 9 -15.70 -0.38 2.29
C ARG A 9 -14.78 0.71 1.76
N LYS A 10 -14.89 1.05 0.47
CA LYS A 10 -14.10 2.14 -0.12
C LYS A 10 -14.38 3.48 0.57
N ALA A 11 -15.65 3.80 0.81
CA ALA A 11 -16.04 5.04 1.48
C ALA A 11 -15.45 5.17 2.89
N VAL A 12 -15.44 4.08 3.67
CA VAL A 12 -14.79 4.06 5.00
C VAL A 12 -13.29 4.32 4.88
N LEU A 13 -12.58 3.64 3.96
CA LEU A 13 -11.14 3.84 3.79
C LEU A 13 -10.82 5.29 3.37
N ASP A 14 -11.61 5.86 2.46
CA ASP A 14 -11.43 7.25 2.03
C ASP A 14 -11.77 8.24 3.15
N ALA A 15 -12.73 7.94 4.04
CA ALA A 15 -13.02 8.73 5.23
C ALA A 15 -11.85 8.71 6.23
N VAL A 16 -11.26 7.53 6.49
CA VAL A 16 -10.06 7.37 7.34
C VAL A 16 -8.91 8.21 6.79
N LEU A 17 -8.62 8.10 5.49
CA LEU A 17 -7.54 8.87 4.86
C LEU A 17 -7.81 10.38 4.88
N ARG A 18 -9.08 10.81 4.75
CA ARG A 18 -9.45 12.22 4.84
C ARG A 18 -9.17 12.79 6.22
N ARG A 19 -9.50 12.05 7.29
CA ARG A 19 -9.20 12.47 8.67
C ARG A 19 -7.69 12.47 8.93
N ALA A 20 -6.99 11.46 8.44
CA ALA A 20 -5.54 11.35 8.56
C ALA A 20 -4.76 12.48 7.87
N ARG A 21 -5.39 13.30 7.01
CA ARG A 21 -4.76 14.53 6.49
C ARG A 21 -4.40 15.53 7.58
N GLN A 22 -5.16 15.55 8.67
CA GLN A 22 -4.93 16.46 9.80
C GLN A 22 -3.85 15.90 10.73
N ASP A 23 -3.93 14.61 11.03
CA ASP A 23 -2.93 13.88 11.80
C ASP A 23 -2.82 12.44 11.27
N PRO A 24 -1.79 12.13 10.46
CA PRO A 24 -1.56 10.77 9.94
C PRO A 24 -1.13 9.78 11.03
N THR A 25 -0.67 10.29 12.17
CA THR A 25 -0.20 9.47 13.27
C THR A 25 -1.35 9.02 14.17
N ALA A 26 -2.47 9.73 14.21
CA ALA A 26 -3.62 9.34 14.99
C ALA A 26 -4.12 7.92 14.58
N PRO A 27 -4.47 7.05 15.55
CA PRO A 27 -5.10 5.78 15.23
C PRO A 27 -6.45 6.00 14.52
N PRO A 28 -6.88 5.08 13.63
CA PRO A 28 -8.18 5.17 12.98
C PRO A 28 -9.33 5.20 14.01
N ALA A 29 -10.03 6.33 14.11
CA ALA A 29 -11.19 6.50 14.97
C ALA A 29 -12.43 5.84 14.34
N LEU A 30 -12.58 4.52 14.52
CA LEU A 30 -13.66 3.75 13.89
C LEU A 30 -15.05 4.17 14.34
N ASP A 31 -15.19 4.64 15.58
CA ASP A 31 -16.49 5.04 16.13
C ASP A 31 -17.02 6.35 15.49
N ASP A 32 -16.12 7.16 14.93
CA ASP A 32 -16.47 8.39 14.22
C ASP A 32 -16.86 8.13 12.75
N ILE A 33 -16.68 6.91 12.24
CA ILE A 33 -16.87 6.58 10.82
C ILE A 33 -17.99 5.55 10.68
N PRO A 34 -19.11 5.90 10.02
CA PRO A 34 -20.21 4.98 9.77
C PRO A 34 -19.75 3.66 9.14
N ASP A 35 -20.33 2.55 9.58
CA ASP A 35 -20.03 1.18 9.13
C ASP A 35 -18.59 0.67 9.35
N ALA A 36 -17.65 1.48 9.86
CA ALA A 36 -16.25 1.09 9.94
C ALA A 36 -16.03 -0.12 10.86
N ARG A 37 -16.65 -0.12 12.05
CA ARG A 37 -16.59 -1.25 12.99
C ARG A 37 -17.23 -2.52 12.40
N ARG A 38 -18.36 -2.39 11.71
CA ARG A 38 -19.08 -3.52 11.09
C ARG A 38 -18.28 -4.13 9.93
N LEU A 39 -17.65 -3.29 9.11
CA LEU A 39 -16.96 -3.74 7.88
C LEU A 39 -15.52 -4.20 8.13
N PHE A 40 -14.82 -3.61 9.09
CA PHE A 40 -13.39 -3.89 9.32
C PHE A 40 -13.09 -4.48 10.68
N GLY A 41 -14.06 -4.48 11.61
CA GLY A 41 -13.90 -5.01 12.97
C GLY A 41 -13.07 -4.10 13.87
N THR A 42 -11.80 -3.93 13.52
CA THR A 42 -10.79 -3.24 14.34
C THR A 42 -9.98 -2.24 13.52
N ALA A 43 -9.25 -1.36 14.22
CA ALA A 43 -8.34 -0.41 13.58
C ALA A 43 -7.26 -1.13 12.76
N ASP A 44 -6.80 -2.28 13.23
CA ASP A 44 -5.90 -3.16 12.47
C ASP A 44 -6.54 -3.65 11.18
N GLY A 45 -7.83 -4.03 11.19
CA GLY A 45 -8.55 -4.42 9.98
C GLY A 45 -8.59 -3.31 8.92
N VAL A 46 -8.72 -2.04 9.35
CA VAL A 46 -8.62 -0.88 8.45
C VAL A 46 -7.20 -0.72 7.93
N LEU A 47 -6.18 -0.79 8.79
CA LEU A 47 -4.78 -0.67 8.39
C LEU A 47 -4.38 -1.76 7.40
N LEU A 48 -4.80 -3.01 7.61
CA LEU A 48 -4.57 -4.12 6.70
C LEU A 48 -5.28 -3.92 5.36
N ALA A 49 -6.49 -3.37 5.36
CA ALA A 49 -7.19 -3.05 4.11
C ALA A 49 -6.51 -1.90 3.34
N LEU A 50 -5.99 -0.88 4.03
CA LEU A 50 -5.18 0.18 3.42
C LEU A 50 -3.86 -0.38 2.87
N GLN A 51 -3.21 -1.28 3.60
CA GLN A 51 -1.99 -1.97 3.14
C GLN A 51 -2.27 -2.85 1.91
N GLN A 52 -3.42 -3.53 1.87
CA GLN A 52 -3.82 -4.31 0.70
C GLN A 52 -4.01 -3.40 -0.52
N ARG A 53 -4.71 -2.26 -0.36
CA ARG A 53 -4.87 -1.26 -1.43
C ARG A 53 -3.51 -0.76 -1.93
N TRP A 54 -2.60 -0.41 -1.02
CA TRP A 54 -1.24 -0.02 -1.36
C TRP A 54 -0.49 -1.12 -2.13
N THR A 55 -0.49 -2.35 -1.61
CA THR A 55 0.20 -3.49 -2.21
C THR A 55 -0.32 -3.80 -3.61
N THR A 56 -1.64 -3.76 -3.82
CA THR A 56 -2.23 -3.96 -5.15
C THR A 56 -1.79 -2.91 -6.15
N THR A 57 -1.78 -1.63 -5.77
CA THR A 57 -1.29 -0.57 -6.66
C THR A 57 0.22 -0.67 -6.88
N LEU A 58 0.99 -1.01 -5.84
CA LEU A 58 2.44 -1.18 -5.93
C LEU A 58 2.80 -2.30 -6.89
N ALA A 59 2.15 -3.48 -6.79
CA ALA A 59 2.41 -4.60 -7.70
C ALA A 59 2.27 -4.17 -9.17
N ALA A 60 1.17 -3.48 -9.51
CA ALA A 60 0.97 -2.96 -10.86
C ALA A 60 2.06 -1.95 -11.29
N ARG A 61 2.57 -1.11 -10.37
CA ARG A 61 3.68 -0.18 -10.65
C ARG A 61 5.01 -0.90 -10.84
N LEU A 62 5.26 -1.97 -10.10
CA LEU A 62 6.47 -2.77 -10.23
C LEU A 62 6.48 -3.53 -11.55
N ASP A 63 5.35 -4.10 -11.97
CA ASP A 63 5.22 -4.74 -13.28
C ASP A 63 5.51 -3.75 -14.42
N GLN A 64 4.95 -2.55 -14.35
CA GLN A 64 5.24 -1.48 -15.32
C GLN A 64 6.70 -1.02 -15.29
N ALA A 65 7.32 -0.94 -14.11
CA ALA A 65 8.72 -0.58 -13.96
C ALA A 65 9.65 -1.63 -14.57
N ILE A 66 9.32 -2.92 -14.40
CA ILE A 66 9.98 -4.01 -15.11
C ILE A 66 9.81 -3.77 -16.61
N GLU A 67 8.61 -3.69 -17.17
CA GLU A 67 8.45 -3.51 -18.62
C GLU A 67 9.18 -2.28 -19.20
N SER A 68 9.29 -1.20 -18.41
CA SER A 68 9.91 0.07 -18.84
C SER A 68 11.40 0.22 -18.44
N ASP A 69 12.02 -0.83 -17.91
CA ASP A 69 13.40 -0.85 -17.39
C ASP A 69 13.71 0.30 -16.41
N THR A 70 12.72 0.65 -15.59
CA THR A 70 12.82 1.67 -14.55
C THR A 70 13.11 1.01 -13.20
N ASP A 71 13.85 1.70 -12.32
CA ASP A 71 14.15 1.19 -10.97
C ASP A 71 12.85 0.95 -10.17
N PRO A 72 12.59 -0.29 -9.71
CA PRO A 72 11.43 -0.61 -8.88
C PRO A 72 11.38 0.17 -7.55
N HIS A 73 12.54 0.58 -6.99
CA HIS A 73 12.57 1.47 -5.83
C HIS A 73 12.08 2.88 -6.16
N GLU A 74 12.42 3.39 -7.35
CA GLU A 74 11.90 4.67 -7.84
C GLU A 74 10.39 4.59 -8.04
N ALA A 75 9.88 3.53 -8.66
CA ALA A 75 8.45 3.32 -8.86
C ALA A 75 7.66 3.31 -7.54
N ARG A 76 8.19 2.63 -6.50
CA ARG A 76 7.64 2.66 -5.14
C ARG A 76 7.65 4.09 -4.55
N SER A 77 8.75 4.82 -4.73
CA SER A 77 8.92 6.17 -4.18
C SER A 77 7.98 7.17 -4.86
N ARG A 78 7.81 7.09 -6.18
CA ARG A 78 6.82 7.86 -6.94
C ARG A 78 5.40 7.58 -6.45
N LEU A 79 5.04 6.31 -6.26
CA LEU A 79 3.72 5.95 -5.71
C LEU A 79 3.51 6.53 -4.30
N ALA A 80 4.55 6.53 -3.46
CA ALA A 80 4.48 7.11 -2.12
C ALA A 80 4.26 8.64 -2.18
N ALA A 81 4.91 9.32 -3.13
CA ALA A 81 4.74 10.75 -3.37
C ALA A 81 3.35 11.08 -3.93
N GLU A 82 2.73 10.20 -4.73
CA GLU A 82 1.36 10.36 -5.22
C GLU A 82 0.30 10.14 -4.12
N GLN A 83 0.59 9.29 -3.14
CA GLN A 83 -0.33 8.97 -2.04
C GLN A 83 0.33 9.16 -0.67
N PRO A 84 0.77 10.40 -0.33
CA PRO A 84 1.61 10.65 0.84
C PRO A 84 0.87 10.36 2.14
N VAL A 85 -0.43 10.67 2.21
CA VAL A 85 -1.27 10.43 3.39
C VAL A 85 -1.44 8.93 3.66
N LEU A 86 -1.67 8.14 2.60
CA LEU A 86 -1.77 6.68 2.72
C LEU A 86 -0.46 6.10 3.24
N ARG A 87 0.67 6.51 2.66
CA ARG A 87 1.99 6.06 3.09
C ARG A 87 2.26 6.42 4.56
N ALA A 88 1.98 7.67 4.95
CA ALA A 88 2.16 8.13 6.32
C ALA A 88 1.32 7.35 7.35
N VAL A 89 0.05 7.05 7.02
CA VAL A 89 -0.82 6.22 7.88
C VAL A 89 -0.26 4.80 8.05
N LEU A 90 0.23 4.20 6.96
CA LEU A 90 0.83 2.87 7.00
C LEU A 90 2.15 2.86 7.79
N ASP A 91 2.95 3.91 7.69
CA ASP A 91 4.19 4.07 8.44
C ASP A 91 3.92 4.25 9.94
N ALA A 92 3.01 5.15 10.31
CA ALA A 92 2.62 5.35 11.71
C ALA A 92 1.92 4.12 12.30
N GLY A 93 1.06 3.45 11.52
CA GLY A 93 0.37 2.23 11.90
C GLY A 93 1.33 1.07 12.19
N ALA A 94 2.48 1.02 11.52
CA ALA A 94 3.47 -0.04 11.70
C ALA A 94 4.08 -0.04 13.11
N ALA A 95 4.12 1.10 13.81
CA ALA A 95 4.55 1.16 15.20
C ALA A 95 3.59 0.39 16.14
N ARG A 96 2.30 0.30 15.77
CA ARG A 96 1.21 -0.15 16.65
C ARG A 96 0.67 -1.52 16.28
N SER A 97 0.81 -1.92 15.01
CA SER A 97 0.22 -3.14 14.47
C SER A 97 1.29 -4.15 14.05
N ALA A 98 1.39 -5.26 14.77
CA ALA A 98 2.31 -6.35 14.43
C ALA A 98 1.93 -7.02 13.10
N ALA A 99 0.63 -7.19 12.85
CA ALA A 99 0.11 -7.75 11.60
C ALA A 99 0.51 -6.88 10.40
N LEU A 100 0.37 -5.56 10.51
CA LEU A 100 0.78 -4.64 9.45
C LEU A 100 2.28 -4.73 9.16
N ARG A 101 3.12 -4.80 10.20
CA ARG A 101 4.57 -4.95 10.01
C ARG A 101 4.92 -6.22 9.23
N GLU A 102 4.23 -7.32 9.48
CA GLU A 102 4.44 -8.56 8.73
C GLU A 102 4.06 -8.38 7.26
N THR A 103 2.89 -7.78 6.97
CA THR A 103 2.49 -7.51 5.59
C THR A 103 3.50 -6.60 4.86
N GLN A 104 4.04 -5.58 5.54
CA GLN A 104 5.06 -4.69 4.98
C GLN A 104 6.40 -5.39 4.72
N ARG A 105 6.74 -6.47 5.44
CA ARG A 105 7.90 -7.30 5.09
C ARG A 105 7.67 -8.01 3.75
N GLY A 106 6.47 -8.52 3.51
CA GLY A 106 6.07 -9.07 2.21
C GLY A 106 6.21 -8.04 1.08
N GLU A 107 5.71 -6.83 1.30
CA GLU A 107 5.85 -5.71 0.38
C GLU A 107 7.33 -5.38 0.05
N ARG A 108 8.21 -5.31 1.07
CA ARG A 108 9.64 -5.06 0.87
C ARG A 108 10.29 -6.17 0.03
N ARG A 109 9.96 -7.43 0.31
CA ARG A 109 10.45 -8.57 -0.49
C ARG A 109 10.01 -8.46 -1.96
N MET A 110 8.78 -8.05 -2.22
CA MET A 110 8.27 -7.84 -3.58
C MET A 110 9.14 -6.84 -4.36
N VAL A 111 9.44 -5.68 -3.76
CA VAL A 111 10.29 -4.65 -4.39
C VAL A 111 11.70 -5.18 -4.66
N VAL A 112 12.33 -5.82 -3.68
CA VAL A 112 13.67 -6.40 -3.85
C VAL A 112 13.70 -7.44 -4.97
N SER A 113 12.69 -8.32 -5.03
CA SER A 113 12.58 -9.31 -6.11
C SER A 113 12.46 -8.64 -7.47
N SER A 114 11.60 -7.61 -7.61
CA SER A 114 11.47 -6.86 -8.86
C SER A 114 12.77 -6.17 -9.28
N THR A 115 13.52 -5.60 -8.34
CA THR A 115 14.83 -4.98 -8.62
C THR A 115 15.83 -6.01 -9.15
N ASN A 116 15.84 -7.22 -8.56
CA ASN A 116 16.67 -8.31 -9.04
C ASN A 116 16.28 -8.73 -10.46
N PHE A 117 14.99 -8.84 -10.77
CA PHE A 117 14.51 -9.16 -12.12
C PHE A 117 14.88 -8.10 -13.16
N ALA A 118 14.73 -6.81 -12.82
CA ALA A 118 15.13 -5.72 -13.69
C ALA A 118 16.62 -5.80 -14.02
N SER A 119 17.47 -5.98 -13.00
CA SER A 119 18.93 -6.09 -13.15
C SER A 119 19.35 -7.26 -14.06
N HIS A 120 18.69 -8.42 -13.97
CA HIS A 120 19.00 -9.58 -14.80
C HIS A 120 18.63 -9.41 -16.27
N ARG A 121 17.64 -8.58 -16.62
CA ARG A 121 17.31 -8.31 -18.04
C ARG A 121 18.33 -7.38 -18.69
N THR A 122 18.84 -6.39 -17.94
CA THR A 122 19.85 -5.46 -18.45
C THR A 122 21.16 -6.18 -18.78
N THR A 123 21.59 -7.14 -17.96
CA THR A 123 22.83 -7.91 -18.20
C THR A 123 22.72 -8.83 -19.42
N VAL A 124 21.62 -9.58 -19.57
CA VAL A 124 21.39 -10.50 -20.69
C VAL A 124 21.19 -9.76 -22.03
N GLY A 125 20.72 -8.50 -22.01
CA GLY A 125 20.62 -7.65 -23.18
C GLY A 125 21.96 -7.08 -23.66
N ALA A 126 22.93 -6.91 -22.75
CA ALA A 126 24.26 -6.35 -23.06
C ALA A 126 25.21 -7.36 -23.71
N GLU A 127 25.07 -8.66 -23.40
CA GLU A 127 25.91 -9.74 -23.95
C GLU A 127 25.53 -10.18 -25.38
N ARG A 128 24.47 -9.60 -25.96
CA ARG A 128 23.97 -9.93 -27.31
C ARG A 128 24.17 -8.82 -28.35
N ARG A 129 25.17 -7.94 -28.16
CA ARG A 129 25.56 -6.93 -29.15
C ARG A 129 27.01 -7.06 -29.57
#